data_AF-A0A843EJG1-F1
#
_entry.id   AF-A0A843EJG1-F1
#
_cell.length_a   1.000
_cell.length_b   1.000
_cell.length_c   1.000
_cell.angle_alpha   90.00
_cell.angle_beta   90.00
_cell.angle_gamma   90.00
#
_symmetry.space_group_name_H-M   'P 1'
#
loop_
_entity.id
_entity.type
_entity.pdbx_description
1 polymer ?
#
loop_
_entity_poly.entity_id
_entity_poly.type
_entity_poly.pdbx_seq_one_letter_code
_entity_poly.pdbx_strand_id
1 'polypeptide(L)' 'PVASVGLDRGDNAAVLAIEMLAIGCPDLQKKLSDYRQEQADKVIADSKKVKEDVGC' A
#
# COMPACT_ATOMS: atom_id res chain seq x y z
N PRO A 1 3.60 -21.56 12.58
CA PRO A 1 2.73 -20.38 12.86
C PRO A 1 1.91 -20.05 11.60
N VAL A 2 0.80 -19.33 11.74
CA VAL A 2 -0.02 -18.87 10.59
C VAL A 2 -0.17 -17.35 10.69
N ALA A 3 0.27 -16.63 9.64
CA ALA A 3 0.06 -15.19 9.55
C ALA A 3 -1.38 -14.91 9.10
N SER A 4 -2.13 -14.13 9.90
CA SER A 4 -3.53 -13.79 9.63
C SER A 4 -3.64 -12.35 9.15
N VAL A 5 -4.60 -12.07 8.28
CA VAL A 5 -4.94 -10.72 7.79
C VAL A 5 -6.40 -10.38 8.13
N GLY A 6 -6.83 -9.16 7.83
CA GLY A 6 -8.22 -8.75 8.03
C GLY A 6 -9.22 -9.62 7.27
N LEU A 7 -10.46 -9.71 7.79
CA LEU A 7 -11.55 -10.39 7.10
C LEU A 7 -11.75 -9.77 5.71
N ASP A 8 -11.83 -10.62 4.69
CA ASP A 8 -11.99 -10.23 3.28
C ASP A 8 -10.86 -9.32 2.73
N ARG A 9 -9.66 -9.40 3.31
CA ARG A 9 -8.47 -8.63 2.89
C ARG A 9 -7.45 -9.48 2.16
N GLY A 10 -7.89 -10.09 1.05
CA GLY A 10 -7.00 -10.83 0.14
C GLY A 10 -5.92 -9.95 -0.49
N ASP A 11 -6.21 -8.66 -0.67
CA ASP A 11 -5.26 -7.62 -1.08
C ASP A 11 -4.09 -7.50 -0.08
N ASN A 12 -4.40 -7.40 1.22
CA ASN A 12 -3.39 -7.35 2.27
C ASN A 12 -2.60 -8.66 2.38
N ALA A 13 -3.24 -9.81 2.13
CA ALA A 13 -2.54 -11.08 2.06
C ALA A 13 -1.53 -11.12 0.90
N ALA A 14 -1.88 -10.57 -0.26
CA ALA A 14 -0.98 -10.48 -1.41
C ALA A 14 0.19 -9.51 -1.13
N VAL A 15 -0.08 -8.35 -0.53
CA VAL A 15 0.98 -7.40 -0.13
C VAL A 15 1.94 -8.05 0.86
N LEU A 16 1.42 -8.74 1.89
CA LEU A 16 2.24 -9.47 2.86
C LEU A 16 3.10 -10.57 2.20
N ALA A 17 2.54 -11.30 1.23
CA ALA A 17 3.30 -12.30 0.49
C ALA A 17 4.45 -11.65 -0.31
N ILE A 18 4.20 -10.50 -0.96
CA ILE A 18 5.22 -9.77 -1.70
C ILE A 18 6.29 -9.22 -0.75
N GLU A 19 5.92 -8.72 0.44
CA GLU A 19 6.87 -8.27 1.47
C GLU A 19 7.84 -9.39 1.87
N MET A 20 7.34 -10.62 2.03
CA MET A 20 8.18 -11.78 2.33
C MET A 20 9.12 -12.12 1.17
N LEU A 21 8.63 -12.12 -0.07
CA LEU A 21 9.43 -12.42 -1.27
C LEU A 21 10.48 -11.34 -1.55
N ALA A 22 10.16 -10.08 -1.28
CA ALA A 22 11.04 -8.94 -1.52
C ALA A 22 12.32 -8.96 -0.68
N ILE A 23 12.34 -9.68 0.45
CA ILE A 23 13.55 -9.85 1.29
C ILE A 23 14.73 -10.38 0.47
N GLY A 24 14.48 -11.29 -0.46
CA GLY A 24 15.52 -11.89 -1.33
C GLY A 24 15.54 -11.36 -2.75
N CYS A 25 14.66 -10.42 -3.11
CA CYS A 25 14.46 -9.99 -4.49
C CYS A 25 14.44 -8.45 -4.61
N PRO A 26 15.57 -7.82 -4.98
CA PRO A 26 15.69 -6.36 -5.06
C PRO A 26 14.66 -5.70 -5.97
N ASP A 27 14.30 -6.34 -7.09
CA ASP A 27 13.29 -5.82 -8.02
C ASP A 27 11.89 -5.75 -7.38
N LEU A 28 11.53 -6.75 -6.57
CA LEU A 28 10.28 -6.74 -5.82
C LEU A 28 10.31 -5.70 -4.70
N GLN A 29 11.47 -5.49 -4.06
CA GLN A 29 11.63 -4.45 -3.05
C GLN A 29 11.40 -3.06 -3.64
N LYS A 30 11.92 -2.81 -4.84
CA LYS A 30 11.66 -1.56 -5.57
C LYS A 30 10.16 -1.40 -5.88
N LYS A 31 9.53 -2.43 -6.46
CA LYS A 31 8.08 -2.40 -6.75
C LYS A 31 7.22 -2.18 -5.50
N LEU A 32 7.60 -2.78 -4.37
CA LEU A 32 6.91 -2.58 -3.09
C LEU A 32 7.04 -1.12 -2.62
N SER A 33 8.22 -0.52 -2.81
CA SER A 33 8.49 0.88 -2.44
C SER A 33 7.69 1.84 -3.33
N ASP A 34 7.69 1.61 -4.64
CA ASP A 34 6.91 2.38 -5.62
C ASP A 34 5.40 2.28 -5.32
N TYR A 35 4.91 1.08 -5.00
CA TYR A 35 3.51 0.87 -4.61
C TYR A 35 3.13 1.69 -3.36
N ARG A 36 3.98 1.73 -2.33
CA ARG A 36 3.70 2.54 -1.13
C ARG A 36 3.72 4.03 -1.44
N GLN A 37 4.62 4.49 -2.29
CA GLN A 37 4.66 5.89 -2.73
C GLN A 37 3.36 6.27 -3.46
N GLU A 38 2.89 5.42 -4.36
CA GLU A 38 1.63 5.64 -5.09
C GLU A 38 0.44 5.76 -4.12
N GLN A 39 0.37 4.93 -3.06
CA GLN A 39 -0.69 5.06 -2.06
C GLN A 39 -0.60 6.38 -1.28
N ALA A 40 0.61 6.82 -0.93
CA ALA A 40 0.81 8.11 -0.26
C ALA A 40 0.37 9.28 -1.15
N ASP A 41 0.73 9.24 -2.43
CA ASP A 41 0.38 10.27 -3.40
C ASP A 41 -1.15 10.36 -3.60
N LYS A 42 -1.85 9.21 -3.62
CA LYS A 42 -3.31 9.16 -3.63
C LYS A 42 -3.93 9.85 -2.42
N VAL A 43 -3.44 9.56 -1.22
CA VAL A 43 -3.95 10.19 0.02
C VAL A 43 -3.72 11.70 0.00
N ILE A 44 -2.58 12.18 -0.51
CA ILE A 44 -2.29 13.61 -0.65
C ILE A 44 -3.25 14.26 -1.64
N ALA A 45 -3.51 13.61 -2.78
CA ALA A 45 -4.45 14.11 -3.78
C ALA A 45 -5.89 14.16 -3.22
N ASP A 46 -6.34 13.09 -2.58
CA ASP A 46 -7.65 13.04 -1.94
C ASP A 46 -7.79 14.09 -0.84
N SER A 47 -6.74 14.30 -0.04
CA SER A 47 -6.72 15.34 1.00
C SER A 47 -6.84 16.75 0.42
N LYS A 48 -6.20 17.04 -0.71
CA LYS A 48 -6.35 18.34 -1.40
C LYS A 48 -7.78 18.52 -1.89
N LYS A 49 -8.34 17.49 -2.51
CA LYS A 49 -9.71 17.51 -3.01
C LYS A 49 -10.72 17.73 -1.89
N VAL A 50 -10.56 17.05 -0.76
CA VAL A 50 -11.42 17.26 0.42
C VAL A 50 -11.33 18.70 0.95
N LYS A 51 -10.13 19.32 0.97
CA LYS A 51 -10.01 20.73 1.36
C LYS A 51 -10.74 21.67 0.42
N GLU A 52 -10.62 21.44 -0.89
CA GLU A 52 -11.35 22.21 -1.91
C GLU A 52 -12.87 22.05 -1.75
N ASP A 53 -13.36 20.82 -1.53
CA ASP A 53 -14.78 20.50 -1.40
C ASP A 53 -15.40 21.08 -0.12
N VAL A 54 -14.64 21.15 0.98
CA VAL A 54 -15.13 21.63 2.29
C VAL A 54 -14.91 23.15 2.47
N GLY A 55 -14.20 23.80 1.54
CA GLY A 55 -14.12 25.27 1.45
C GLY A 55 -13.33 25.93 2.59
N CYS A 56 -12.30 25.26 3.12
CA CYS A 56 -11.38 25.79 4.13
C CYS A 56 -9.99 26.14 3.58
#